data_AF-A0A6G2DP11-F1
#
_entry.id   AF-A0A6G2DP11-F1
#
_cell.length_a   1.000
_cell.length_b   1.000
_cell.length_c   1.000
_cell.angle_alpha   90.00
_cell.angle_beta   90.00
_cell.angle_gamma   90.00
#
_symmetry.space_group_name_H-M   'P 1'
#
loop_
_entity.id
_entity.type
_entity.pdbx_description
1 polymer ?
#
loop_
_entity_poly.entity_id
_entity_poly.type
_entity_poly.pdbx_seq_one_letter_code
_entity_poly.pdbx_strand_id
1 'polypeptide(L)'
;GSGSLSHQKIARDLMTPDEVGNMKRHECLVRIANMPVFKSKKYNSTKHPNWRYLANQESDERWWNYQINPLNQNQENHLEGLRIRDLTFESSLK
;
A
#
# COMPACT_ATOMS: atom_id res chain seq x y z
N GLY A 1 -45.73 -21.63 -31.50
CA GLY A 1 -45.29 -21.72 -30.10
C GLY A 1 -44.57 -20.44 -29.76
N SER A 2 -45.07 -19.66 -28.80
CA SER A 2 -44.46 -18.39 -28.40
C SER A 2 -43.18 -18.65 -27.60
N GLY A 3 -42.05 -18.13 -28.06
CA GLY A 3 -40.76 -18.27 -27.38
C GLY A 3 -40.61 -17.25 -26.27
N SER A 4 -40.89 -17.64 -25.03
CA SER A 4 -40.68 -16.81 -23.85
C SER A 4 -39.18 -16.67 -23.56
N LEU A 5 -38.60 -15.51 -23.84
CA LEU A 5 -37.22 -15.17 -23.45
C LEU A 5 -37.17 -14.89 -21.94
N SER A 6 -36.85 -15.93 -21.17
CA SER A 6 -36.64 -15.86 -19.72
C SER A 6 -35.34 -15.10 -19.41
N HIS A 7 -35.46 -13.82 -19.05
CA HIS A 7 -34.35 -13.04 -18.50
C HIS A 7 -34.25 -13.30 -16.99
N GLN A 8 -33.80 -14.49 -16.61
CA GLN A 8 -33.45 -14.72 -15.21
C GLN A 8 -32.24 -13.85 -14.86
N LYS A 9 -32.46 -12.83 -14.05
CA LYS A 9 -31.42 -12.03 -13.43
C LYS A 9 -30.69 -12.90 -12.41
N ILE A 10 -29.78 -13.75 -12.89
CA ILE A 10 -28.97 -14.62 -12.05
C ILE A 10 -28.11 -13.71 -11.16
N ALA A 11 -28.33 -13.78 -9.84
CA ALA A 11 -27.49 -13.15 -8.84
C ALA A 11 -26.16 -13.90 -8.76
N ARG A 12 -25.33 -13.77 -9.79
CA ARG A 12 -23.98 -14.33 -9.81
C ARG A 12 -23.06 -13.40 -9.03
N ASP A 13 -22.19 -13.97 -8.21
CA ASP A 13 -21.09 -13.22 -7.61
C ASP A 13 -20.22 -12.61 -8.71
N LEU A 14 -19.62 -11.45 -8.42
CA LEU A 14 -18.74 -10.77 -9.37
C LEU A 14 -17.63 -11.69 -9.89
N MET A 15 -17.08 -12.53 -9.01
CA MET A 15 -16.04 -13.50 -9.31
C MET A 15 -16.05 -14.60 -8.24
N THR A 16 -15.95 -15.87 -8.64
CA THR A 16 -15.84 -16.99 -7.70
C THR A 16 -14.42 -17.07 -7.10
N PRO A 17 -14.23 -17.75 -5.95
CA PRO A 17 -12.89 -17.91 -5.37
C PRO A 17 -11.86 -18.54 -6.32
N ASP A 18 -12.28 -19.49 -7.16
CA ASP A 18 -11.43 -20.12 -8.17
C ASP A 18 -11.03 -19.12 -9.28
N GLU A 19 -11.98 -18.31 -9.75
CA GLU A 19 -11.72 -17.25 -10.72
C GLU A 19 -10.80 -16.16 -10.15
N VAL A 20 -10.89 -15.88 -8.84
CA VAL A 20 -9.97 -14.96 -8.15
C VAL A 20 -8.55 -15.54 -8.11
N GLY A 21 -8.42 -16.85 -7.86
CA GLY A 21 -7.13 -17.56 -7.88
C GLY A 21 -6.47 -17.54 -9.27
N ASN A 22 -7.28 -17.63 -10.33
CA ASN A 22 -6.83 -17.58 -11.73
C ASN A 22 -6.77 -16.15 -12.33
N MET A 23 -6.95 -15.11 -11.52
CA MET A 23 -6.97 -13.72 -11.99
C MET A 23 -5.61 -13.28 -12.51
N LYS A 24 -5.59 -12.57 -13.65
CA LYS A 24 -4.34 -12.07 -14.23
C LYS A 24 -3.68 -11.05 -13.31
N ARG A 25 -2.34 -11.07 -13.24
CA ARG A 25 -1.54 -10.18 -12.36
C ARG A 25 -1.85 -8.69 -12.50
N HIS A 26 -2.24 -8.23 -13.69
CA HIS A 26 -2.56 -6.83 -14.00
C HIS A 26 -4.02 -6.45 -13.73
N GLU A 27 -4.86 -7.39 -13.30
CA GLU A 27 -6.25 -7.14 -12.91
C GLU A 27 -6.36 -7.11 -11.38
N CYS A 28 -7.38 -6.42 -10.87
CA CYS A 28 -7.67 -6.36 -9.45
C CYS A 28 -9.18 -6.18 -9.18
N LEU A 29 -9.58 -6.51 -7.95
CA LEU A 29 -10.88 -6.16 -7.40
C LEU A 29 -10.74 -4.90 -6.56
N VAL A 30 -11.57 -3.90 -6.85
CA VAL A 30 -11.54 -2.61 -6.17
C VAL A 30 -12.77 -2.48 -5.30
N ARG A 31 -12.56 -2.20 -4.01
CA ARG A 31 -13.62 -1.87 -3.05
C ARG A 31 -13.46 -0.42 -2.63
N ILE A 32 -14.45 0.40 -2.99
CA ILE A 32 -14.57 1.79 -2.54
C ILE A 32 -15.76 1.85 -1.59
N ALA A 33 -15.69 2.67 -0.55
CA ALA A 33 -16.82 2.87 0.35
C ALA A 33 -18.08 3.25 -0.44
N ASN A 34 -19.22 2.70 -0.05
CA ASN A 34 -20.53 2.94 -0.67
C ASN A 34 -20.64 2.54 -2.16
N MET A 35 -19.67 1.80 -2.71
CA MET A 35 -19.73 1.23 -4.05
C MET A 35 -19.65 -0.30 -3.99
N PRO A 36 -20.39 -1.02 -4.85
CA PRO A 36 -20.17 -2.46 -4.98
C PRO A 36 -18.74 -2.72 -5.46
N VAL A 37 -18.19 -3.87 -5.08
CA VAL A 37 -16.87 -4.29 -5.59
C VAL A 37 -16.96 -4.46 -7.10
N PHE A 38 -15.93 -4.03 -7.82
CA PHE A 38 -15.85 -4.21 -9.26
C PHE A 38 -14.44 -4.60 -9.71
N LYS A 39 -14.38 -5.25 -10.87
CA LYS A 39 -13.12 -5.65 -11.51
C LYS A 39 -12.52 -4.47 -12.26
N SER A 40 -11.24 -4.20 -12.03
CA SER A 40 -10.49 -3.14 -12.71
C SER A 40 -9.09 -3.62 -13.10
N LYS A 41 -8.37 -2.79 -13.87
CA LYS A 41 -6.96 -3.00 -14.20
C LYS A 41 -6.09 -2.20 -13.24
N LYS A 42 -5.00 -2.82 -12.78
CA LYS A 42 -3.99 -2.13 -11.97
C LYS A 42 -3.38 -1.00 -12.77
N TYR A 43 -3.07 0.09 -12.08
CA TYR A 43 -2.39 1.22 -12.68
C TYR A 43 -0.99 0.80 -13.14
N ASN A 44 -0.60 1.19 -14.35
CA ASN A 44 0.75 0.91 -14.87
C ASN A 44 1.71 1.99 -14.39
N SER A 45 2.67 1.63 -13.54
CA SER A 45 3.67 2.55 -12.98
C SER A 45 4.45 3.32 -14.04
N THR A 46 4.70 2.75 -15.23
CA THR A 46 5.44 3.44 -16.31
C THR A 46 4.67 4.59 -16.95
N LYS A 47 3.34 4.65 -16.73
CA LYS A 47 2.50 5.75 -17.22
C LYS A 47 2.46 6.93 -16.25
N HIS A 48 3.01 6.80 -15.04
CA HIS A 48 3.01 7.87 -14.05
C HIS A 48 3.96 9.00 -14.49
N PRO A 49 3.61 10.31 -14.33
CA PRO A 49 4.50 11.40 -14.70
C PRO A 49 5.89 11.32 -14.05
N ASN A 50 5.92 10.82 -12.81
CA ASN A 50 7.13 10.70 -11.99
C ASN A 50 7.78 9.31 -12.06
N TRP A 51 7.46 8.49 -13.07
CA TRP A 51 8.00 7.12 -13.17
C TRP A 51 9.54 7.08 -13.26
N ARG A 52 10.15 8.15 -13.80
CA ARG A 52 11.60 8.29 -13.99
C ARG A 52 12.40 8.33 -12.70
N TYR A 53 11.74 8.52 -11.55
CA TYR A 53 12.40 8.55 -10.23
C TYR A 53 12.43 7.18 -9.54
N LEU A 54 11.89 6.13 -10.15
CA LEU A 54 12.06 4.77 -9.65
C LEU A 54 13.50 4.29 -9.90
N ALA A 55 14.08 3.64 -8.90
CA ALA A 55 15.31 2.87 -9.07
C ALA A 55 15.04 1.59 -9.86
N ASN A 56 15.92 1.25 -10.80
CA ASN A 56 15.86 0.02 -11.57
C ASN A 56 16.76 -1.06 -10.96
N GLN A 57 17.85 -0.65 -10.29
CA GLN A 57 18.85 -1.55 -9.71
C GLN A 57 19.26 -1.10 -8.31
N GLU A 58 19.83 -2.03 -7.53
CA GLU A 58 20.28 -1.79 -6.15
C GLU A 58 21.41 -0.75 -6.03
N SER A 59 22.21 -0.60 -7.09
CA SER A 59 23.26 0.41 -7.18
C SER A 59 22.73 1.84 -7.41
N ASP A 60 21.45 1.99 -7.77
CA ASP A 60 20.90 3.30 -8.04
C ASP A 60 20.77 4.12 -6.75
N GLU A 61 21.09 5.41 -6.82
CA GLU A 61 21.00 6.34 -5.69
C GLU A 61 19.63 6.34 -5.00
N ARG A 62 18.57 6.07 -5.78
CA ARG A 62 17.17 6.06 -5.31
C ARG A 62 16.70 4.69 -4.82
N TRP A 63 17.61 3.71 -4.75
CA TRP A 63 17.26 2.38 -4.27
C TRP A 63 16.86 2.43 -2.79
N TRP A 64 15.68 1.91 -2.48
CA TRP A 64 15.22 1.84 -1.11
C TRP A 64 15.87 0.65 -0.40
N ASN A 65 16.84 0.94 0.46
CA ASN A 65 17.45 -0.06 1.33
C ASN A 65 16.47 -0.46 2.43
N TYR A 66 15.76 -1.57 2.24
CA TYR A 66 14.83 -2.08 3.25
C TYR A 66 15.59 -2.62 4.46
N GLN A 67 15.39 -2.00 5.62
CA GLN A 67 15.93 -2.49 6.89
C GLN A 67 14.88 -3.40 7.54
N ILE A 68 15.10 -4.71 7.45
CA ILE A 68 14.17 -5.74 7.97
C ILE A 68 14.01 -5.66 9.50
N ASN A 69 15.01 -5.11 10.21
CA ASN A 69 14.96 -4.92 11.67
C ASN A 69 15.38 -3.50 12.07
N PRO A 70 14.43 -2.55 12.20
CA PRO A 70 14.75 -1.19 12.66
C PRO A 70 15.20 -1.16 14.13
N LEU A 71 14.98 -2.23 14.90
CA LEU A 71 15.36 -2.36 16.31
C LEU A 71 16.73 -3.02 16.54
N ASN A 72 17.32 -3.68 15.53
CA ASN A 72 18.66 -4.29 15.64
C ASN A 72 19.77 -3.30 15.30
N GLN A 73 19.43 -2.11 14.84
CA GLN A 73 20.40 -1.04 14.72
C GLN A 73 20.60 -0.45 16.10
N ASN A 74 21.78 -0.70 16.69
CA ASN A 74 22.29 0.15 17.75
C ASN A 74 22.45 1.55 17.15
N GLN A 75 21.40 2.36 17.20
CA GLN A 75 21.49 3.77 16.90
C GLN A 75 22.29 4.38 18.06
N GLU A 76 23.58 4.59 17.85
CA GLU A 76 24.42 5.34 18.76
C GLU A 76 23.85 6.77 18.81
N ASN A 77 23.05 7.04 19.84
CA ASN A 77 22.64 8.40 20.14
C ASN A 77 23.90 9.13 20.62
N HIS A 78 24.53 9.92 19.74
CA HIS A 78 25.61 10.83 20.11
C HIS A 78 25.05 11.93 21.02
N LEU A 79 24.98 11.63 22.32
CA LEU A 79 24.56 12.54 23.38
C LEU A 79 25.71 13.47 23.85
N GLU A 80 26.85 13.42 23.17
CA GLU A 80 28.02 14.25 23.46
C GLU A 80 27.68 15.72 23.23
N GLY A 81 27.47 16.46 24.31
CA GLY A 81 27.14 17.90 24.29
C GLY A 81 25.72 18.24 24.78
N LEU A 82 24.87 17.25 25.05
CA LEU A 82 23.56 17.47 25.65
C LEU A 82 23.66 17.37 27.18
N ARG A 83 23.47 18.50 27.87
CA ARG A 83 23.35 18.52 29.34
C ARG A 83 21.94 18.13 29.73
N ILE A 84 21.80 17.10 30.57
CA ILE A 84 20.52 16.73 31.18
C ILE A 84 20.02 17.93 32.00
N ARG A 85 18.81 18.41 31.67
CA ARG A 85 18.13 19.44 32.44
C ARG A 85 17.57 18.80 33.70
N ASP A 86 17.93 19.35 34.86
CA ASP A 86 17.43 18.87 36.14
C ASP A 86 16.18 19.67 36.52
N LEU A 87 15.01 19.07 36.32
CA LEU A 87 13.73 19.72 36.57
C LEU A 87 13.39 19.83 38.07
N THR A 88 14.17 19.21 38.95
CA THR A 88 13.90 19.29 40.41
C THR A 88 14.06 20.70 40.98
N PHE A 89 14.75 21.60 40.27
CA PHE A 89 15.00 22.99 40.69
C PHE A 89 14.17 24.05 39.94
N GLU A 90 13.40 23.69 38.91
CA GLU A 90 12.59 24.65 38.17
C GLU A 90 11.20 24.84 38.81
N SER A 91 11.05 25.96 39.52
CA SER A 91 9.80 26.37 40.20
C SER A 91 8.92 27.29 39.36
N SER A 92 9.03 27.29 38.02
CA SER A 92 8.16 28.10 37.16
C SER A 92 7.14 27.25 36.39
N LEU A 93 6.06 26.89 37.07
CA LEU A 93 4.73 26.91 36.45
C LEU A 93 4.13 28.27 36.77
N LYS A 94 4.32 29.24 35.87
CA LYS A 94 3.50 30.45 35.80
C LYS A 94 2.54 30.32 34.63
#